data_AF-A0A920EEU7-F1
#
_entry.id   AF-A0A920EEU7-F1
#
_cell.length_a   1.000
_cell.length_b   1.000
_cell.length_c   1.000
_cell.angle_alpha   90.00
_cell.angle_beta   90.00
_cell.angle_gamma   90.00
#
_symmetry.space_group_name_H-M   'P 1'
#
loop_
_entity.id
_entity.type
_entity.pdbx_description
1 polymer ?
#
loop_
_entity_poly.entity_id
_entity_poly.type
_entity_poly.pdbx_seq_one_letter_code
_entity_poly.pdbx_strand_id
1 'polypeptide(L)'
;MNLLQSIDLYCERQNILFWSEPINALTNFFFIVFGLYLFFKTFNDKFSRVLSIELVIIGVFSFLFHTFANLLTAIMDTFSILIFGFTYLFGANFWFLNLSITKSISGILIFVPIVC
;
A
#
# COMPACT_ATOMS: atom_id res chain seq x y z
N MET A 1 -10.49 20.94 -4.84
CA MET A 1 -9.62 20.32 -3.82
C MET A 1 -8.26 20.95 -3.88
N ASN A 2 -7.66 21.26 -2.73
CA ASN A 2 -6.25 21.64 -2.66
C ASN A 2 -5.43 20.38 -2.38
N LEU A 3 -4.71 19.88 -3.40
CA LEU A 3 -3.92 18.65 -3.31
C LEU A 3 -2.75 18.75 -2.32
N LEU A 4 -2.27 19.96 -2.04
CA LEU A 4 -1.17 20.20 -1.10
C LEU A 4 -1.67 20.65 0.28
N GLN A 5 -2.97 20.52 0.55
CA GLN A 5 -3.52 20.76 1.86
C GLN A 5 -2.91 19.77 2.87
N SER A 6 -2.35 20.31 3.95
CA SER A 6 -1.78 19.52 5.05
C SER A 6 -2.86 18.69 5.73
N ILE A 7 -2.47 17.49 6.15
CA ILE A 7 -3.25 16.51 6.89
C ILE A 7 -2.55 16.28 8.22
N ASP A 8 -3.34 16.21 9.28
CA ASP A 8 -2.85 15.90 10.62
C ASP A 8 -3.81 14.89 11.26
N LEU A 9 -3.40 13.61 11.23
CA LEU A 9 -4.21 12.46 11.66
C LEU A 9 -3.49 11.58 12.69
N TYR A 10 -2.16 11.68 12.78
CA TYR A 10 -1.34 10.78 13.57
C TYR A 10 -0.83 11.49 14.83
N CYS A 11 -0.88 10.80 15.96
CA CYS A 11 -0.40 11.34 17.24
C CYS A 11 1.09 11.73 17.21
N GLU A 12 1.88 11.10 16.35
CA GLU A 12 3.31 11.39 16.23
C GLU A 12 3.57 12.80 15.66
N ARG A 13 2.67 13.30 14.80
CA ARG A 13 2.84 14.60 14.15
C ARG A 13 2.59 15.73 15.14
N GLN A 14 3.60 16.58 15.32
CA GLN A 14 3.53 17.76 16.21
C GLN A 14 3.71 19.08 15.44
N ASN A 15 4.09 19.03 14.16
CA ASN A 15 4.28 20.20 13.30
C ASN A 15 4.34 19.78 11.80
N ILE A 16 4.52 20.76 10.91
CA ILE A 16 4.53 20.55 9.44
C ILE A 16 5.90 20.18 8.85
N LEU A 17 6.93 19.94 9.67
CA LEU A 17 8.26 19.61 9.18
C LEU A 17 8.32 18.19 8.60
N PHE A 18 9.35 17.96 7.79
CA PHE A 18 9.55 16.69 7.08
C PHE A 18 9.69 15.47 8.01
N TRP A 19 10.28 15.66 9.19
CA TRP A 19 10.53 14.60 10.19
C TRP A 19 9.57 14.68 11.38
N SER A 20 8.34 15.13 11.16
CA SER A 20 7.32 15.16 12.21
C SER A 20 6.79 13.77 12.56
N GLU A 21 6.95 12.78 11.68
CA GLU A 21 6.54 11.39 11.92
C GLU A 21 7.68 10.40 11.62
N PRO A 22 8.79 10.47 12.37
CA PRO A 22 10.01 9.71 12.05
C PRO A 22 9.82 8.19 12.20
N ILE A 23 9.06 7.73 13.19
CA ILE A 23 8.80 6.31 13.42
C ILE A 23 7.92 5.80 12.28
N ASN A 24 6.81 6.48 11.95
CA ASN A 24 5.96 6.07 10.84
C ASN A 24 6.69 6.11 9.49
N ALA A 25 7.51 7.13 9.23
CA ALA A 25 8.31 7.20 8.01
C ALA A 25 9.30 6.02 7.94
N LEU A 26 10.03 5.75 9.03
CA LEU A 26 11.05 4.69 9.05
C LEU A 26 10.44 3.29 8.91
N THR A 27 9.31 3.02 9.55
CA THR A 27 8.63 1.72 9.42
C THR A 27 8.16 1.48 7.98
N ASN A 28 7.63 2.50 7.31
CA ASN A 28 7.23 2.39 5.91
C ASN A 28 8.42 2.29 4.94
N PHE A 29 9.56 2.89 5.27
CA PHE A 29 10.80 2.66 4.53
C PHE A 29 11.20 1.16 4.55
N PHE A 30 10.94 0.43 5.64
CA PHE A 30 11.20 -1.00 5.67
C PHE A 30 10.33 -1.81 4.70
N PHE A 31 9.12 -1.36 4.32
CA PHE A 31 8.36 -2.02 3.25
C PHE A 31 9.09 -1.95 1.90
N ILE A 32 9.80 -0.86 1.61
CA ILE A 32 10.66 -0.74 0.42
C ILE A 32 11.77 -1.79 0.49
N VAL A 33 12.47 -1.87 1.63
CA VAL A 33 13.58 -2.80 1.84
C VAL A 33 13.12 -4.25 1.69
N PHE A 34 12.04 -4.62 2.38
CA PHE A 34 11.51 -5.99 2.34
C PHE A 34 10.84 -6.33 1.01
N GLY A 35 10.15 -5.39 0.36
CA GLY A 35 9.58 -5.58 -0.97
C GLY A 35 10.65 -5.85 -2.02
N LEU A 36 11.75 -5.10 -2.01
CA LEU A 36 12.91 -5.37 -2.87
C LEU A 36 13.53 -6.73 -2.56
N TYR A 37 13.73 -7.06 -1.29
CA TYR A 37 14.24 -8.37 -0.88
C TYR A 37 13.35 -9.52 -1.40
N LEU A 38 12.02 -9.41 -1.24
CA LEU A 38 11.06 -10.40 -1.70
C LEU A 38 11.02 -10.50 -3.23
N PHE A 39 11.14 -9.38 -3.94
CA PHE A 39 11.19 -9.37 -5.40
C PHE A 39 12.34 -10.22 -5.95
N PHE A 40 13.53 -10.15 -5.32
CA PHE A 40 14.67 -10.99 -5.71
C PHE A 40 14.49 -12.46 -5.29
N LYS A 41 13.77 -12.74 -4.20
CA LYS A 41 13.51 -14.11 -3.74
C LYS A 41 12.41 -14.84 -4.53
N THR A 42 11.49 -14.10 -5.13
CA THR A 42 10.28 -14.65 -5.78
C THR A 42 10.43 -14.80 -7.29
N PHE A 43 11.65 -14.83 -7.84
CA PHE A 43 11.90 -14.77 -9.29
C PHE A 43 11.13 -15.79 -10.16
N ASN A 44 10.83 -16.97 -9.62
CA ASN A 44 10.08 -18.04 -10.29
C ASN A 44 8.55 -17.92 -10.17
N ASP A 45 8.04 -17.10 -9.25
CA ASP A 45 6.62 -16.88 -9.05
C ASP A 45 6.23 -15.46 -9.45
N LYS A 46 5.64 -15.35 -10.65
CA LYS A 46 5.20 -14.06 -11.21
C LYS A 46 4.22 -13.33 -10.30
N PHE A 47 3.33 -14.04 -9.61
CA PHE A 47 2.32 -13.39 -8.78
C PHE A 47 2.94 -12.82 -7.51
N SER A 48 3.79 -13.61 -6.83
CA SER A 48 4.54 -13.10 -5.67
C SER A 48 5.46 -11.92 -6.03
N ARG A 49 6.00 -11.87 -7.26
CA ARG A 49 6.75 -10.70 -7.74
C ARG A 49 5.89 -9.45 -7.89
N VAL A 50 4.66 -9.60 -8.39
CA VAL A 50 3.72 -8.47 -8.50
C VAL A 50 3.43 -7.91 -7.11
N LEU A 51 3.06 -8.78 -6.15
CA LEU A 51 2.84 -8.38 -4.76
C LEU A 51 4.09 -7.72 -4.14
N SER A 52 5.29 -8.21 -4.47
CA SER A 52 6.55 -7.63 -3.99
C SER A 52 6.78 -6.21 -4.54
N ILE A 53 6.46 -5.96 -5.81
CA ILE A 53 6.53 -4.62 -6.42
C ILE A 53 5.49 -3.70 -5.80
N GLU A 54 4.25 -4.16 -5.64
CA GLU A 54 3.18 -3.39 -5.00
C GLU A 54 3.55 -3.01 -3.55
N LEU A 55 4.20 -3.91 -2.81
CA LEU A 55 4.72 -3.62 -1.47
C LEU A 55 5.79 -2.51 -1.48
N VAL A 56 6.68 -2.48 -2.48
CA VAL A 56 7.64 -1.38 -2.66
C VAL A 56 6.91 -0.07 -2.93
N ILE A 57 5.89 -0.08 -3.79
CA ILE A 57 5.09 1.11 -4.13
C ILE A 57 4.37 1.65 -2.90
N ILE A 58 3.75 0.77 -2.09
CA ILE A 58 3.17 1.12 -0.79
C ILE A 58 4.22 1.80 0.08
N GLY A 59 5.38 1.15 0.29
CA GLY A 59 6.44 1.72 1.12
C GLY A 59 6.88 3.12 0.65
N VAL A 60 6.97 3.36 -0.66
CA VAL A 60 7.29 4.68 -1.22
C VAL A 60 6.19 5.70 -0.91
N PHE A 61 4.93 5.39 -1.20
CA PHE A 61 3.85 6.36 -1.02
C PHE A 61 3.48 6.60 0.44
N SER A 62 3.51 5.57 1.29
CA SER A 62 3.37 5.73 2.74
C SER A 62 4.51 6.54 3.34
N PHE A 63 5.76 6.31 2.91
CA PHE A 63 6.91 7.14 3.34
C PHE A 63 6.72 8.61 2.95
N LEU A 64 6.27 8.87 1.71
CA LEU A 64 5.97 10.22 1.25
C LEU A 64 4.83 10.85 2.06
N PHE A 65 3.81 10.09 2.44
CA PHE A 65 2.72 10.58 3.25
C PHE A 65 3.18 10.95 4.67
N HIS A 66 4.01 10.12 5.31
CA HIS A 66 4.51 10.45 6.66
C HIS A 66 5.57 11.56 6.68
N THR A 67 6.12 11.93 5.53
CA THR A 67 7.07 13.05 5.42
C THR A 67 6.40 14.36 5.00
N PHE A 68 5.48 14.33 4.03
CA PHE A 68 4.82 15.52 3.48
C PHE A 68 3.39 15.76 3.99
N ALA A 69 2.71 14.72 4.49
CA ALA A 69 1.37 14.72 5.06
C ALA A 69 0.39 15.67 4.37
N ASN A 70 0.18 15.47 3.07
CA ASN A 70 -0.81 16.23 2.31
C ASN A 70 -1.78 15.32 1.55
N LEU A 71 -2.87 15.90 1.08
CA LEU A 71 -3.94 15.18 0.39
C LEU A 71 -3.45 14.36 -0.82
N LEU A 72 -2.51 14.87 -1.60
CA LEU A 72 -1.93 14.12 -2.71
C LEU A 72 -1.23 12.86 -2.21
N THR A 73 -0.32 12.99 -1.25
CA THR A 73 0.41 11.84 -0.69
C THR A 73 -0.51 10.83 0.00
N ALA A 74 -1.58 11.30 0.67
CA ALA A 74 -2.59 10.43 1.28
C ALA A 74 -3.36 9.63 0.22
N ILE A 75 -3.73 10.25 -0.90
CA ILE A 75 -4.40 9.57 -2.02
C ILE A 75 -3.47 8.51 -2.62
N MET A 76 -2.20 8.85 -2.87
CA MET A 76 -1.23 7.91 -3.45
C MET A 76 -1.00 6.71 -2.52
N ASP A 77 -0.84 6.95 -1.23
CA ASP A 77 -0.67 5.92 -0.21
C ASP A 77 -1.88 4.98 -0.17
N THR A 78 -3.06 5.54 0.08
CA THR A 78 -4.33 4.79 0.18
C THR A 78 -4.60 3.99 -1.10
N PHE A 79 -4.39 4.60 -2.27
CA PHE A 79 -4.63 3.94 -3.54
C PHE A 79 -3.67 2.76 -3.79
N SER A 80 -2.41 2.87 -3.40
CA SER A 80 -1.46 1.75 -3.52
C SER A 80 -1.83 0.57 -2.62
N ILE A 81 -2.29 0.84 -1.40
CA ILE A 81 -2.79 -0.18 -0.48
C ILE A 81 -4.03 -0.87 -1.06
N LEU A 82 -4.95 -0.11 -1.67
CA LEU A 82 -6.13 -0.67 -2.32
C LEU A 82 -5.78 -1.61 -3.49
N ILE A 83 -4.83 -1.22 -4.34
CA ILE A 83 -4.36 -2.08 -5.45
C ILE A 83 -3.78 -3.39 -4.90
N PHE A 84 -2.88 -3.31 -3.92
CA PHE A 84 -2.31 -4.49 -3.28
C PHE A 84 -3.41 -5.37 -2.67
N GLY A 85 -4.38 -4.78 -1.98
CA GLY A 85 -5.52 -5.49 -1.41
C GLY A 85 -6.31 -6.26 -2.46
N PHE A 86 -6.61 -5.64 -3.62
CA PHE A 86 -7.28 -6.31 -4.73
C PHE A 86 -6.45 -7.44 -5.33
N THR A 87 -5.16 -7.22 -5.58
CA THR A 87 -4.25 -8.25 -6.08
C THR A 87 -4.18 -9.42 -5.10
N TYR A 88 -3.98 -9.16 -3.81
CA TYR A 88 -3.93 -10.18 -2.77
C TYR A 88 -5.24 -10.96 -2.66
N LEU A 89 -6.40 -10.28 -2.64
CA LEU A 89 -7.71 -10.94 -2.57
C LEU A 89 -7.99 -11.82 -3.78
N PHE A 90 -7.61 -11.36 -4.99
CA PHE A 90 -7.65 -12.21 -6.18
C PHE A 90 -6.88 -13.52 -5.94
N GLY A 91 -5.65 -13.38 -5.43
CA GLY A 91 -4.78 -14.51 -5.19
C GLY A 91 -5.28 -15.46 -4.12
N ALA A 92 -5.72 -14.93 -2.97
CA ALA A 92 -6.28 -15.74 -1.89
C ALA A 92 -7.50 -16.55 -2.38
N ASN A 93 -8.39 -15.92 -3.15
CA ASN A 93 -9.54 -16.61 -3.76
C ASN A 93 -9.12 -17.71 -4.74
N PHE A 94 -8.13 -17.44 -5.57
CA PHE A 94 -7.69 -18.37 -6.60
C PHE A 94 -6.88 -19.55 -6.02
N TRP A 95 -5.88 -19.30 -5.17
CA TRP A 95 -4.99 -20.34 -4.67
C TRP A 95 -5.44 -21.01 -3.38
N PHE A 96 -6.01 -20.28 -2.42
CA PHE A 96 -6.41 -20.86 -1.12
C PHE A 96 -7.82 -21.44 -1.15
N LEU A 97 -8.75 -20.77 -1.86
CA LEU A 97 -10.14 -21.22 -1.98
C LEU A 97 -10.42 -22.00 -3.27
N ASN A 98 -9.40 -22.15 -4.14
CA ASN A 98 -9.49 -22.86 -5.41
C ASN A 98 -10.68 -22.41 -6.29
N LEU A 99 -11.00 -21.11 -6.25
CA LEU A 99 -12.06 -20.51 -7.06
C LEU A 99 -11.60 -20.32 -8.50
N SER A 100 -12.54 -20.35 -9.45
CA SER A 100 -12.24 -19.98 -10.83
C SER A 100 -11.89 -18.49 -10.92
N ILE A 101 -11.14 -18.10 -11.96
CA ILE A 101 -10.72 -16.70 -12.20
C ILE A 101 -11.92 -15.74 -12.12
N THR A 102 -13.05 -16.09 -12.74
CA THR A 102 -14.28 -15.27 -12.72
C THR A 102 -14.81 -15.08 -11.30
N LYS A 103 -14.83 -16.14 -10.49
CA LYS A 103 -15.27 -16.08 -9.09
C LYS A 103 -14.30 -15.25 -8.25
N SER A 104 -12.99 -15.41 -8.45
CA SER A 104 -11.97 -14.62 -7.76
C SER A 104 -12.10 -13.14 -8.04
N ILE A 105 -12.34 -12.75 -9.30
CA ILE A 105 -12.60 -11.34 -9.68
C ILE A 105 -13.90 -10.83 -9.07
N SER A 106 -14.98 -11.62 -9.11
CA SER A 106 -16.27 -11.22 -8.53
C SER A 106 -16.19 -10.99 -7.01
N GLY A 107 -15.38 -11.78 -6.30
CA GLY A 107 -15.17 -11.61 -4.86
C GLY A 107 -14.49 -10.30 -4.50
N ILE A 108 -13.65 -9.76 -5.39
CA ILE A 108 -13.02 -8.44 -5.23
C ILE A 108 -14.06 -7.33 -5.38
N LEU A 109 -14.99 -7.45 -6.34
CA LEU A 109 -16.02 -6.43 -6.59
C LEU A 109 -17.05 -6.30 -5.45
N ILE A 110 -17.27 -7.39 -4.69
CA ILE A 110 -18.10 -7.36 -3.49
C ILE A 110 -17.38 -6.65 -2.33
N PHE A 111 -16.05 -6.64 -2.33
CA PHE A 111 -15.27 -5.90 -1.35
C PHE A 111 -15.41 -4.40 -1.65
N VAL A 112 -16.24 -3.72 -0.87
CA VAL A 112 -16.39 -2.26 -0.92
C VAL A 112 -15.42 -1.65 0.09
N PRO A 113 -14.30 -1.05 -0.36
CA PRO A 113 -13.44 -0.30 0.55
C PRO A 113 -14.20 0.94 1.02
N ILE A 114 -14.62 0.95 2.28
CA ILE A 114 -15.15 2.15 2.92
C ILE A 114 -13.93 2.97 3.34
N VAL A 115 -13.60 3.99 2.55
CA VAL A 115 -12.60 4.99 2.90
C VAL A 115 -13.33 6.09 3.69
N CYS A 116 -13.16 6.10 5.01
CA CYS A 116 -13.69 7.14 5.91
C CYS A 116 -12.68 8.26 6.09
#